data_AF-X1G937-F1
#
_entry.id   AF-X1G937-F1
#
_cell.length_a   1.000
_cell.length_b   1.000
_cell.length_c   1.000
_cell.angle_alpha   90.00
_cell.angle_beta   90.00
_cell.angle_gamma   90.00
#
_symmetry.space_group_name_H-M   'P 1'
#
loop_
_entity.id
_entity.type
_entity.pdbx_description
1 polymer ?
#
loop_
_entity_poly.entity_id
_entity_poly.type
_entity_poly.pdbx_seq_one_letter_code
_entity_poly.pdbx_strand_id
1 'polypeptide(L)' 'MDEKVGPSPLLWFPLDLPEDIRMGVSIKSITMLTTDQGIVPRSLVIMPFPSFGQKGLIKYIEREDDSRRGGVAL' A
#
# COMPACT_ATOMS: atom_id res chain seq x y z
N MET A 1 -3.81 15.44 25.66
CA MET A 1 -3.13 14.12 25.57
C MET A 1 -4.20 13.12 25.23
N ASP A 2 -4.25 12.66 23.98
CA ASP A 2 -5.04 11.47 23.64
C ASP A 2 -4.18 10.62 22.70
N GLU A 3 -3.27 9.86 23.32
CA GLU A 3 -2.39 8.87 22.67
C GLU A 3 -3.17 7.66 22.14
N LYS A 4 -4.49 7.60 22.35
CA LYS A 4 -5.35 6.48 21.95
C LYS A 4 -5.72 6.46 20.46
N VAL A 5 -5.62 7.59 19.75
CA VAL A 5 -6.01 7.65 18.33
C VAL A 5 -4.76 7.43 17.47
N GLY A 6 -4.65 6.24 16.88
CA GLY A 6 -3.60 5.90 15.92
C GLY A 6 -3.68 6.72 14.62
N PRO A 7 -2.66 6.62 13.75
CA PRO A 7 -2.67 7.32 12.46
C PRO A 7 -3.91 6.92 11.65
N SER A 8 -4.59 7.91 11.05
CA SER A 8 -5.70 7.66 10.12
C SER A 8 -5.13 7.41 8.73
N PRO A 9 -5.25 6.19 8.18
CA PRO A 9 -4.71 5.91 6.85
C PRO A 9 -5.49 6.70 5.80
N LEU A 10 -4.77 7.43 4.94
CA LEU A 10 -5.34 8.00 3.74
C LEU A 10 -5.43 6.90 2.68
N LEU A 11 -6.65 6.56 2.29
CA LEU A 11 -6.93 5.54 1.29
C LEU A 11 -7.36 6.23 0.00
N TRP A 12 -6.63 5.99 -1.08
CA TRP A 12 -7.07 6.33 -2.43
C TRP A 12 -7.73 5.11 -3.08
N PHE A 13 -8.95 5.29 -3.58
CA PHE A 13 -9.72 4.23 -4.23
C PHE A 13 -9.99 4.60 -5.70
N PRO A 14 -9.35 3.93 -6.67
CA PRO A 14 -9.47 4.29 -8.08
C PRO A 14 -10.81 3.79 -8.66
N LEU A 15 -11.87 4.59 -8.52
CA LEU A 15 -13.23 4.22 -8.93
C LEU A 15 -13.40 4.04 -10.45
N ASP A 16 -12.48 4.58 -11.24
CA ASP A 16 -12.41 4.48 -12.69
C ASP A 16 -11.95 3.09 -13.19
N LEU A 17 -11.36 2.26 -12.32
CA LEU A 17 -10.93 0.90 -12.67
C LEU A 17 -12.05 -0.14 -12.48
N PRO A 18 -12.09 -1.20 -13.31
CA PRO A 18 -12.95 -2.37 -13.11
C PRO A 18 -12.80 -3.00 -11.72
N GLU A 19 -13.91 -3.48 -11.16
CA GLU A 19 -13.98 -3.99 -9.78
C GLU A 19 -13.03 -5.17 -9.52
N ASP A 20 -12.93 -6.08 -10.47
CA ASP A 20 -12.03 -7.23 -10.43
C ASP A 20 -10.56 -6.81 -10.35
N ILE A 21 -10.15 -5.81 -11.14
CA ILE A 21 -8.81 -5.22 -11.08
C ILE A 21 -8.60 -4.54 -9.73
N ARG A 22 -9.56 -3.72 -9.27
CA ARG A 22 -9.45 -3.02 -7.98
C ARG A 22 -9.26 -4.00 -6.83
N MET A 23 -10.11 -5.03 -6.74
CA MET A 23 -10.01 -6.01 -5.67
C MET A 23 -8.74 -6.88 -5.80
N GLY A 24 -8.47 -7.40 -7.00
CA GLY A 24 -7.35 -8.32 -7.23
C GLY A 24 -6.00 -7.66 -6.95
N VAL A 25 -5.80 -6.42 -7.40
CA VAL A 25 -4.58 -5.65 -7.14
C VAL A 25 -4.47 -5.28 -5.66
N SER A 26 -5.57 -4.81 -5.05
CA SER A 26 -5.56 -4.38 -3.64
C SER A 26 -5.25 -5.54 -2.69
N ILE A 27 -5.95 -6.66 -2.82
CA ILE A 27 -5.74 -7.85 -1.97
C ILE A 27 -4.30 -8.32 -2.10
N LYS A 28 -3.81 -8.50 -3.35
CA LYS A 28 -2.46 -9.03 -3.57
C LYS A 28 -1.36 -8.09 -3.07
N SER A 29 -1.54 -6.79 -3.24
CA SER A 29 -0.58 -5.78 -2.76
C SER A 29 -0.55 -5.73 -1.23
N ILE A 30 -1.71 -5.71 -0.56
CA ILE A 30 -1.79 -5.73 0.91
C ILE A 30 -1.22 -7.04 1.44
N THR A 31 -1.61 -8.19 0.90
CA THR A 31 -1.05 -9.48 1.28
C THR A 31 0.47 -9.50 1.12
N MET A 32 1.03 -8.95 0.04
CA MET A 32 2.49 -8.87 -0.10
C MET A 32 3.15 -8.01 0.99
N LEU A 33 2.51 -6.91 1.40
CA LEU A 33 3.04 -6.05 2.46
C LEU A 33 2.89 -6.66 3.86
N THR A 34 1.90 -7.54 4.05
CA THR A 34 1.61 -8.18 5.35
C THR A 34 2.16 -9.59 5.48
N THR A 35 2.53 -10.24 4.38
CA THR A 35 3.04 -11.61 4.34
C THR A 35 4.57 -11.57 4.31
N ASP A 36 5.18 -12.43 5.13
CA ASP A 36 6.61 -12.70 5.27
C ASP A 36 7.36 -11.84 6.30
N GLN A 37 7.39 -12.32 7.56
CA GLN A 37 8.18 -11.85 8.72
C GLN A 37 8.33 -10.33 8.94
N GLY A 38 7.48 -9.50 8.34
CA GLY A 38 7.55 -8.04 8.40
C GLY A 38 8.59 -7.39 7.48
N ILE A 39 9.18 -8.11 6.51
CA ILE A 39 10.18 -7.52 5.61
C ILE A 39 9.50 -6.81 4.45
N VAL A 40 9.24 -5.52 4.62
CA VAL A 40 8.75 -4.66 3.53
C VAL A 40 9.90 -4.38 2.54
N PRO A 41 9.74 -4.71 1.25
CA PRO A 41 10.82 -4.53 0.28
C PRO A 41 11.10 -3.04 0.04
N ARG A 42 12.33 -2.61 0.34
CA ARG A 42 12.80 -1.24 0.08
C ARG A 42 13.10 -0.98 -1.41
N SER A 43 13.31 -2.03 -2.20
CA SER A 43 13.54 -1.95 -3.65
C SER A 43 12.22 -1.91 -4.43
N LEU A 44 12.29 -1.54 -5.72
CA LEU A 44 11.15 -1.67 -6.63
C LEU A 44 10.90 -3.16 -6.90
N VAL A 45 9.67 -3.61 -6.69
CA VAL A 45 9.25 -5.00 -6.93
C VAL A 45 8.34 -5.05 -8.15
N ILE A 46 8.60 -6.02 -9.03
CA ILE A 46 7.73 -6.31 -10.17
C ILE A 46 6.87 -7.51 -9.80
N MET A 47 5.56 -7.29 -9.68
CA MET A 47 4.61 -8.33 -9.31
C MET A 47 3.79 -8.77 -10.53
N PRO A 48 3.72 -10.08 -10.84
CA PRO A 48 2.88 -10.56 -11.93
C PRO A 48 1.40 -10.58 -11.54
N PHE A 49 0.51 -10.19 -12.45
CA PHE A 49 -0.94 -10.37 -12.34
C PHE A 49 -1.44 -11.23 -13.51
N PRO A 50 -1.31 -12.57 -13.42
CA PRO A 50 -1.61 -13.47 -14.54
C PRO A 50 -3.05 -13.36 -15.01
N SER A 51 -4.00 -13.24 -14.07
CA SER A 51 -5.43 -13.10 -14.37
C SER A 51 -5.78 -11.87 -15.21
N PHE A 52 -4.90 -10.87 -15.23
CA PHE A 52 -5.08 -9.64 -16.00
C PHE A 52 -4.09 -9.50 -17.17
N GLY A 53 -3.22 -10.50 -17.39
CA GLY A 53 -2.15 -10.43 -18.41
C GLY A 53 -1.16 -9.27 -18.17
N GLN A 54 -1.03 -8.79 -16.93
CA GLN A 54 -0.32 -7.56 -16.59
C GLN A 54 0.77 -7.79 -15.53
N LYS A 55 1.63 -6.79 -15.35
CA LYS A 55 2.61 -6.71 -14.24
C LYS A 55 2.40 -5.39 -13.50
N GLY A 56 2.38 -5.46 -12.17
CA GLY A 56 2.36 -4.30 -11.31
C GLY A 56 3.76 -3.93 -10.86
N LEU A 57 4.02 -2.63 -10.75
CA LEU A 57 5.22 -2.08 -10.11
C LEU A 57 4.84 -1.67 -8.70
N ILE A 58 5.53 -2.23 -7.71
CA ILE A 58 5.27 -1.99 -6.30
C ILE A 58 6.52 -1.37 -5.69
N LYS A 59 6.36 -0.18 -5.13
CA LYS A 59 7.43 0.52 -4.43
C LYS A 59 6.91 0.91 -3.06
N TYR A 60 7.60 0.46 -2.03
CA TYR A 60 7.43 1.01 -0.70
C TYR A 60 8.19 2.33 -0.59
N ILE A 61 7.51 3.36 -0.08
CA ILE A 61 8.08 4.66 0.21
C ILE A 61 7.85 4.90 1.69
N GLU A 62 8.95 4.91 2.44
CA GLU A 62 8.96 5.36 3.82
C GLU A 62 9.37 6.82 3.83
N ARG A 63 8.64 7.65 4.58
CA ARG A 63 8.99 9.04 4.81
C ARG A 63 9.08 9.22 6.31
N GLU A 64 10.22 9.73 6.78
CA GLU A 64 10.33 10.19 8.17
C GLU A 64 9.37 11.36 8.35
N ASP A 65 8.49 11.25 9.35
CA ASP A 65 7.60 12.33 9.70
C ASP A 65 8.32 13.31 10.63
N ASP A 66 8.37 14.58 10.25
CA ASP A 66 8.88 15.66 11.09
C ASP A 66 7.94 15.96 12.27
N SER A 67 6.71 15.44 12.21
CA SER A 67 5.70 15.54 13.26
C SER A 67 5.59 14.26 14.09
N ARG A 68 4.92 14.33 15.24
CA ARG A 68 4.80 13.21 16.18
C ARG A 68 3.73 12.16 15.78
N ARG A 69 2.98 12.34 14.67
CA ARG A 69 1.73 11.58 14.38
C ARG A 69 1.57 11.02 12.96
N GLY A 70 2.60 10.94 12.14
CA GLY A 70 2.51 10.47 10.76
C GLY A 70 1.83 11.47 9.83
N GLY A 71 2.27 12.74 9.85
CA GLY A 71 1.89 13.80 8.93
C GLY A 71 2.24 13.43 7.49
N VAL A 72 1.37 12.67 6.84
CA VAL A 72 1.27 12.66 5.38
C VAL A 72 0.69 14.02 4.99
N ALA A 73 1.54 15.04 5.01
CA ALA A 73 1.18 16.38 4.58
C ALA A 73 0.84 16.30 3.07
N LEU A 74 -0.44 16.53 2.76
CA LEU A 74 -0.88 16.98 1.43
C LEU A 74 -0.44 18.43 1.24
#